data_AF-A0A534VB29-F1
#
_entry.id   AF-A0A534VB29-F1
#
_cell.length_a   1.000
_cell.length_b   1.000
_cell.length_c   1.000
_cell.angle_alpha   90.00
_cell.angle_beta   90.00
_cell.angle_gamma   90.00
#
_symmetry.space_group_name_H-M   'P 1'
#
loop_
_entity.id
_entity.type
_entity.pdbx_description
1 polymer ?
#
loop_
_entity_poly.entity_id
_entity_poly.type
_entity_poly.pdbx_seq_one_letter_code
_entity_poly.pdbx_strand_id
1 'polypeptide(L)'
;MALVESLFKGWRGMLVGFGAGIAAPTLFPDAGSKARPVAKTVVKGVLAVADGLRTAVAEATEQVNDLVAEVRAERAANGNDGGAGERARSAGR
;
A
#
# COMPACT_ATOMS: atom_id res chain seq x y z
N MET A 1 -11.86 -20.26 8.51
CA MET A 1 -12.99 -19.89 7.63
C MET A 1 -13.88 -18.80 8.23
N ALA A 2 -14.23 -18.84 9.52
CA ALA A 2 -15.13 -17.86 10.15
C ALA A 2 -14.65 -16.39 10.11
N LEU A 3 -13.34 -16.14 10.26
CA LEU A 3 -12.80 -14.77 10.20
C LEU A 3 -12.92 -14.15 8.81
N VAL A 4 -12.55 -14.91 7.78
CA VAL A 4 -12.63 -14.50 6.38
C VAL A 4 -14.09 -14.25 6.00
N GLU A 5 -15.01 -15.14 6.39
CA GLU A 5 -16.44 -14.97 6.15
C GLU A 5 -17.03 -13.76 6.89
N SER A 6 -16.61 -13.51 8.13
CA SER A 6 -17.05 -12.34 8.90
C SER A 6 -16.57 -11.03 8.26
N LEU A 7 -15.34 -11.02 7.75
CA LEU A 7 -14.77 -9.90 7.02
C LEU A 7 -15.52 -9.64 5.70
N PHE A 8 -15.75 -10.69 4.90
CA PHE A 8 -16.51 -10.59 3.65
C PHE A 8 -17.98 -10.24 3.87
N LYS A 9 -18.64 -10.78 4.89
CA LYS A 9 -20.03 -10.46 5.24
C LYS A 9 -20.18 -9.01 5.69
N GLY A 10 -19.23 -8.50 6.49
CA GLY A 10 -19.17 -7.07 6.83
C GLY A 10 -19.02 -6.19 5.60
N TRP A 11 -18.13 -6.60 4.68
CA TRP A 11 -17.88 -5.88 3.43
C TRP A 11 -19.10 -5.83 2.51
N ARG A 12 -19.86 -6.93 2.41
CA ARG A 12 -21.10 -6.97 1.60
C ARG A 12 -22.13 -5.96 2.07
N GLY A 13 -22.38 -5.88 3.38
CA GLY A 13 -23.30 -4.89 3.96
C GLY A 13 -22.84 -3.46 3.68
N MET A 14 -21.54 -3.20 3.80
CA MET A 14 -20.93 -1.90 3.51
C MET A 14 -21.06 -1.52 2.03
N LEU A 15 -20.79 -2.42 1.09
CA LEU A 15 -20.93 -2.16 -0.34
C LEU A 15 -22.39 -1.88 -0.74
N VAL A 16 -23.34 -2.65 -0.19
CA VAL A 16 -24.77 -2.42 -0.44
C VAL A 16 -25.20 -1.06 0.12
N GLY A 17 -24.79 -0.73 1.35
CA GLY A 17 -25.07 0.58 1.96
C GLY A 17 -24.44 1.74 1.19
N PHE A 18 -23.21 1.56 0.70
CA PHE A 18 -22.51 2.56 -0.11
C PHE A 18 -23.19 2.77 -1.47
N GLY A 19 -23.54 1.69 -2.17
CA GLY A 19 -24.27 1.77 -3.44
C GLY A 19 -25.64 2.44 -3.29
N ALA A 20 -26.38 2.10 -2.24
CA ALA A 20 -27.63 2.77 -1.91
C ALA A 20 -27.42 4.26 -1.59
N GLY A 21 -26.36 4.60 -0.86
CA GLY A 21 -26.00 5.99 -0.55
C GLY A 21 -25.65 6.83 -1.78
N ILE A 22 -25.01 6.24 -2.80
CA ILE A 22 -24.74 6.92 -4.09
C ILE A 22 -26.04 7.14 -4.86
N ALA A 23 -26.97 6.17 -4.86
CA ALA A 23 -28.24 6.29 -5.57
C ALA A 23 -29.24 7.23 -4.87
N ALA A 24 -29.12 7.43 -3.56
CA ALA A 24 -30.07 8.16 -2.74
C ALA A 24 -30.36 9.60 -3.19
N PRO A 25 -29.38 10.45 -3.58
CA PRO A 25 -29.64 11.82 -4.03
C PRO A 25 -30.45 11.89 -5.33
N THR A 26 -30.31 10.89 -6.21
CA THR A 26 -31.06 10.79 -7.46
C THR A 26 -32.54 10.46 -7.21
N LEU A 27 -32.82 9.66 -6.18
CA LEU A 27 -34.19 9.26 -5.82
C LEU A 27 -34.89 10.30 -4.91
N PHE A 28 -34.12 11.08 -4.16
CA PHE A 28 -34.63 12.06 -3.20
C PHE A 28 -33.88 13.40 -3.33
N PRO A 29 -34.20 14.22 -4.35
CA PRO A 29 -33.44 15.44 -4.70
C PRO A 29 -33.40 16.48 -3.56
N ASP A 30 -34.48 16.58 -2.77
CA ASP A 30 -34.59 17.53 -1.66
C ASP A 30 -33.74 17.15 -0.43
N ALA A 31 -33.33 15.88 -0.33
CA ALA A 31 -32.47 15.40 0.77
C ALA A 31 -30.99 15.77 0.56
N GLY A 32 -30.58 16.07 -0.68
CA GLY A 32 -29.18 16.35 -1.04
C GLY A 32 -28.58 17.52 -0.27
N SER A 33 -29.35 18.60 -0.06
CA SER A 33 -28.89 19.80 0.66
C SER A 33 -28.55 19.54 2.14
N LYS A 34 -29.27 18.61 2.79
CA LYS A 34 -29.06 18.23 4.20
C LYS A 34 -27.95 17.19 4.37
N ALA A 35 -27.76 16.32 3.38
CA ALA A 35 -26.70 15.31 3.38
C ALA A 35 -25.32 15.88 3.01
N ARG A 36 -25.26 17.02 2.30
CA ARG A 36 -24.02 17.66 1.85
C ARG A 36 -22.93 17.86 2.92
N PRO A 37 -23.21 18.37 4.14
CA PRO A 37 -22.18 18.49 5.18
C PRO A 37 -21.62 17.13 5.62
N VAL A 38 -22.47 16.10 5.76
CA VAL A 38 -22.06 14.74 6.13
C VAL A 38 -21.22 14.11 5.02
N ALA A 39 -21.64 14.23 3.76
CA ALA A 39 -20.86 13.76 2.62
C ALA A 39 -19.49 14.46 2.56
N LYS A 40 -19.44 15.78 2.82
CA LYS A 40 -18.20 16.54 2.85
C LYS A 40 -17.25 16.07 3.95
N THR A 41 -17.75 15.73 5.14
CA THR A 41 -16.91 15.18 6.21
C THR A 41 -16.41 13.78 5.88
N VAL A 42 -17.25 12.93 5.27
CA VAL A 42 -16.85 11.59 4.82
C VAL A 42 -15.74 11.70 3.78
N VAL A 43 -15.90 12.54 2.76
CA VAL A 43 -14.87 12.74 1.72
C VAL A 43 -13.56 13.22 2.33
N LYS A 44 -13.58 14.18 3.27
CA LYS A 44 -12.38 14.62 3.98
C LYS A 44 -11.70 13.48 4.75
N GLY A 45 -12.49 12.68 5.46
CA GLY A 45 -11.97 11.52 6.19
C GLY A 45 -11.31 10.50 5.26
N VAL A 46 -11.96 10.18 4.14
CA VAL A 46 -11.42 9.26 3.13
C VAL A 46 -10.11 9.80 2.54
N LEU A 47 -10.04 11.09 2.20
CA LEU A 47 -8.81 11.70 1.68
C LEU A 47 -7.67 11.63 2.70
N ALA A 48 -7.92 11.98 3.97
CA ALA A 48 -6.90 11.91 5.00
C ALA A 48 -6.35 10.49 5.20
N VAL A 49 -7.22 9.47 5.17
CA VAL A 49 -6.80 8.06 5.24
C VAL A 49 -6.01 7.67 3.99
N ALA A 50 -6.46 8.08 2.79
CA ALA A 50 -5.77 7.78 1.54
C ALA A 50 -4.36 8.38 1.50
N ASP A 51 -4.19 9.62 1.97
CA ASP A 51 -2.88 10.27 2.07
C ASP A 51 -1.95 9.51 3.02
N GLY A 52 -2.44 9.11 4.20
CA GLY A 52 -1.68 8.31 5.15
C GLY A 52 -1.26 6.94 4.59
N LEU A 53 -2.19 6.25 3.90
CA LEU A 53 -1.88 4.98 3.23
C LEU A 53 -0.83 5.15 2.14
N ARG A 54 -0.90 6.21 1.35
CA ARG A 54 0.08 6.50 0.31
C ARG A 54 1.48 6.67 0.89
N THR A 55 1.61 7.40 2.00
CA THR A 55 2.87 7.56 2.72
C THR A 55 3.38 6.22 3.24
N ALA A 56 2.53 5.45 3.93
CA ALA A 56 2.93 4.15 4.48
C ALA A 56 3.40 3.16 3.40
N VAL A 57 2.74 3.14 2.24
CA VAL A 57 3.17 2.33 1.09
C VAL A 57 4.50 2.83 0.51
N ALA A 58 4.71 4.15 0.44
CA ALA A 58 5.97 4.72 -0.03
C ALA A 58 7.14 4.32 0.88
N GLU A 59 6.99 4.51 2.20
CA GLU A 59 8.00 4.12 3.19
C GLU A 59 8.30 2.62 3.16
N ALA A 60 7.27 1.78 3.06
CA ALA A 60 7.46 0.33 2.94
C ALA A 60 8.20 -0.05 1.64
N THR A 61 7.88 0.63 0.54
CA THR A 61 8.54 0.40 -0.75
C THR A 61 10.00 0.85 -0.72
N GLU A 62 10.32 1.96 -0.06
CA GLU A 62 11.69 2.42 0.17
C GLU A 62 12.49 1.38 0.95
N GLN A 63 11.98 0.92 2.08
CA GLN A 63 12.65 -0.12 2.89
C GLN A 63 12.92 -1.39 2.08
N VAL A 64 11.93 -1.84 1.29
CA VAL A 64 12.12 -3.01 0.41
C VAL A 64 13.18 -2.73 -0.66
N ASN A 65 13.21 -1.55 -1.25
CA ASN A 65 14.22 -1.19 -2.24
C ASN A 65 15.63 -1.15 -1.64
N ASP A 66 15.78 -0.67 -0.41
CA ASP A 66 17.05 -0.67 0.32
C ASP A 66 17.57 -2.10 0.53
N LEU A 67 16.71 -2.99 1.02
CA LEU A 67 17.01 -4.42 1.17
C LEU A 67 17.43 -5.06 -0.16
N VAL A 68 16.71 -4.76 -1.25
CA VAL A 68 17.05 -5.26 -2.59
C VAL A 68 18.39 -4.72 -3.07
N ALA A 69 18.71 -3.46 -2.77
CA ALA A 69 19.99 -2.86 -3.13
C ALA A 69 21.15 -3.52 -2.36
N GLU A 70 20.97 -3.77 -1.06
CA GLU A 70 21.93 -4.49 -0.22
C GLU A 70 22.23 -5.89 -0.78
N VAL A 71 21.20 -6.69 -1.05
CA VAL A 71 21.37 -8.05 -1.62
C VAL A 71 22.07 -8.00 -2.99
N ARG A 72 21.78 -6.99 -3.82
CA ARG A 72 22.47 -6.82 -5.11
C ARG A 72 23.95 -6.48 -4.91
N ALA A 73 24.27 -5.61 -3.96
CA ALA A 73 25.65 -5.26 -3.63
C ALA A 73 26.42 -6.49 -3.12
N GLU A 74 25.83 -7.30 -2.24
CA GLU A 74 26.43 -8.54 -1.76
C GLU A 74 26.70 -9.54 -2.90
N ARG A 75 25.75 -9.71 -3.83
CA ARG A 75 25.95 -10.57 -5.00
C ARG A 75 27.08 -10.08 -5.90
N ALA A 76 27.19 -8.77 -6.10
CA ALA A 76 28.27 -8.18 -6.88
C ALA A 76 29.64 -8.36 -6.20
N ALA A 77 29.70 -8.19 -4.87
CA ALA A 77 30.90 -8.44 -4.09
C ALA A 77 31.35 -9.91 -4.16
N ASN A 78 30.42 -10.85 -3.93
CA ASN A 78 30.69 -12.29 -4.01
C ASN A 78 31.07 -12.77 -5.43
N GLY A 79 30.63 -12.06 -6.47
CA GLY A 79 31.06 -12.31 -7.86
C GLY A 79 32.45 -11.78 -8.20
N ASN A 80 32.98 -10.84 -7.42
CA ASN A 80 34.30 -10.23 -7.61
C ASN A 80 35.41 -10.92 -6.79
N ASP A 81 35.06 -11.77 -5.82
CA ASP A 81 36.02 -12.52 -5.00
C ASP A 81 36.71 -13.69 -5.75
N GLY A 82 36.23 -14.05 -6.93
CA GLY A 82 36.87 -15.06 -7.80
C GLY A 82 38.17 -14.57 -8.48
N GLY A 83 38.46 -13.27 -8.50
CA GLY A 83 39.63 -12.70 -9.19
C GLY A 83 40.74 -12.15 -8.28
N ALA A 84 40.47 -11.97 -6.99
CA ALA A 84 41.42 -11.39 -6.04
C ALA A 84 42.38 -12.42 -5.43
N GLY A 85 41.95 -13.69 -5.31
CA GLY A 85 42.75 -14.78 -4.72
C GLY A 85 43.90 -15.32 -5.58
N GLU A 86 44.00 -14.89 -6.85
CA GLU A 86 45.05 -15.36 -7.78
C GLU A 86 46.20 -14.35 -7.93
N ARG A 87 45.97 -13.06 -7.68
CA ARG A 87 47.03 -12.02 -7.70
C ARG A 87 47.91 -12.05 -6.45
N ALA A 88 47.40 -12.56 -5.32
CA ALA A 88 48.19 -12.71 -4.11
C ALA A 88 49.19 -13.88 -4.17
N ARG A 89 48.96 -14.89 -5.03
CA ARG A 89 49.84 -16.06 -5.20
C ARG A 89 50.95 -15.85 -6.25
N SER A 90 50.87 -14.82 -7.08
CA SER A 90 51.94 -14.49 -8.04
C SER A 90 52.98 -13.49 -7.51
N ALA A 91 52.70 -12.83 -6.37
CA ALA A 91 53.60 -11.90 -5.70
C ALA A 91 54.50 -12.57 -4.64
N GLY A 92 54.26 -13.83 -4.31
CA GLY A 92 55.09 -14.65 -3.42
C GLY A 92 55.96 -15.63 -4.20
N ARG A 93 56.78 -15.12 -5.10
CA ARG A 93 58.00 -15.79 -5.56
C ARG A 93 59.16 -15.27 -4.74
#